data_AF-A0A520PQS2-F1
#
_entry.id   AF-A0A520PQS2-F1
#
_cell.length_a   1.000
_cell.length_b   1.000
_cell.length_c   1.000
_cell.angle_alpha   90.00
_cell.angle_beta   90.00
_cell.angle_gamma   90.00
#
_symmetry.space_group_name_H-M   'P 1'
#
loop_
_entity.id
_entity.type
_entity.pdbx_description
1 polymer ?
#
loop_
_entity_poly.entity_id
_entity_poly.type
_entity_poly.pdbx_seq_one_letter_code
_entity_poly.pdbx_strand_id
1 'polypeptide(L)'
;LYEAILKNNSLIYKIYSEKKIKERHRHRYEVNVDYKDAFEKKGLIFSALSPDGMLPEIVELKGHPWFIGVQFHPEFKSRPFTPHPLFSSFIKAANNKRIN
;
A
#
# COMPACT_ATOMS: atom_id res chain seq x y z
N LEU A 1 -4.39 6.01 14.99
CA LEU A 1 -3.41 5.76 13.91
C LEU A 1 -2.92 4.34 14.14
N TYR A 2 -2.91 3.52 13.10
CA TYR A 2 -2.48 2.12 13.17
C TYR A 2 -1.13 2.00 12.44
N GLU A 3 -0.25 1.16 12.97
CA GLU A 3 1.09 0.94 12.41
C GLU A 3 1.04 -0.13 11.32
N ALA A 4 1.81 0.04 10.26
CA ALA A 4 2.03 -0.98 9.24
C ALA A 4 3.54 -1.14 8.98
N ILE A 5 3.99 -2.40 8.84
CA ILE A 5 5.37 -2.77 8.57
C ILE A 5 5.51 -3.07 7.08
N LEU A 6 6.25 -2.20 6.37
CA LEU A 6 6.41 -2.31 4.92
C LEU A 6 7.43 -3.39 4.56
N LYS A 7 7.15 -4.21 3.55
CA LYS A 7 8.08 -5.20 3.01
C LYS A 7 9.24 -4.50 2.30
N ASN A 8 10.47 -4.94 2.54
CA ASN A 8 11.64 -4.39 1.84
C ASN A 8 11.51 -4.64 0.34
N ASN A 9 12.08 -3.75 -0.49
CA ASN A 9 12.08 -3.82 -1.94
C ASN A 9 10.69 -3.76 -2.61
N SER A 10 9.62 -3.47 -1.87
CA SER A 10 8.28 -3.20 -2.41
C SER A 10 8.18 -1.80 -3.00
N LEU A 11 7.17 -1.55 -3.84
CA LEU A 11 6.91 -0.21 -4.36
C LEU A 11 6.50 0.73 -3.22
N ILE A 12 5.67 0.25 -2.28
CA ILE A 12 5.24 1.08 -1.15
C ILE A 12 6.39 1.52 -0.26
N TYR A 13 7.38 0.64 -0.01
CA TYR A 13 8.59 1.01 0.75
C TYR A 13 9.38 2.12 0.04
N LYS A 14 9.49 2.07 -1.29
CA LYS A 14 10.15 3.13 -2.07
C LYS A 14 9.37 4.45 -2.01
N ILE A 15 8.04 4.40 -2.00
CA ILE A 15 7.17 5.59 -1.96
C ILE A 15 7.29 6.30 -0.61
N TYR A 16 7.19 5.56 0.49
CA TYR A 16 7.27 6.14 1.83
C TYR A 16 8.70 6.38 2.29
N SER A 17 9.68 5.65 1.75
CA SER A 17 11.08 5.66 2.19
C SER A 17 11.26 5.34 3.67
N GLU A 18 10.32 4.60 4.26
CA GLU A 18 10.29 4.23 5.67
C GLU A 18 9.90 2.76 5.85
N LYS A 19 10.42 2.10 6.88
CA LYS A 19 10.08 0.69 7.18
C LYS A 19 8.74 0.54 7.91
N LYS A 20 8.35 1.55 8.68
CA LYS A 20 7.14 1.55 9.51
C LYS A 20 6.37 2.83 9.23
N ILE A 21 5.07 2.73 9.00
CA ILE A 21 4.21 3.89 8.75
C ILE A 21 3.02 3.89 9.72
N LYS A 22 2.38 5.05 9.89
CA LYS A 22 1.18 5.23 10.72
C LYS A 22 0.06 5.86 9.93
N GLU A 23 -1.07 5.16 9.78
CA GLU A 23 -2.19 5.61 8.94
C GLU A 23 -3.54 5.57 9.68
N ARG A 24 -4.57 6.19 9.10
CA ARG A 24 -5.93 6.28 9.68
C ARG A 24 -6.84 5.24 9.07
N HIS A 25 -7.53 4.46 9.90
CA HIS A 25 -8.44 3.39 9.45
C HIS A 25 -9.88 3.76 9.77
N ARG A 26 -10.81 3.27 8.96
CA ARG A 26 -12.25 3.37 9.22
C ARG A 26 -13.00 2.22 8.53
N HIS A 27 -12.62 0.99 8.84
CA HIS A 27 -13.24 -0.23 8.33
C HIS A 27 -13.55 -1.21 9.48
N ARG A 28 -14.29 -2.28 9.17
CA ARG A 28 -14.54 -3.41 10.07
C ARG A 28 -14.18 -4.77 9.45
N TYR A 29 -14.17 -4.83 8.12
CA TYR A 29 -13.77 -6.03 7.41
C TYR A 29 -12.26 -6.01 7.21
N GLU A 30 -11.65 -7.17 7.41
CA GLU A 30 -10.25 -7.44 7.16
C GLU A 30 -10.10 -8.49 6.06
N VAL A 31 -8.92 -8.54 5.45
CA VAL A 31 -8.60 -9.60 4.49
C VAL A 31 -8.56 -10.94 5.22
N ASN A 32 -9.26 -11.94 4.66
CA ASN A 32 -9.15 -13.30 5.15
C ASN A 32 -7.78 -13.90 4.75
N VAL A 33 -6.92 -14.09 5.76
CA VAL A 33 -5.55 -14.61 5.60
C VAL A 33 -5.50 -16.06 5.10
N ASP A 34 -6.58 -16.83 5.22
CA ASP A 34 -6.66 -18.19 4.67
C ASP A 34 -6.48 -18.21 3.15
N TYR A 35 -6.80 -17.10 2.48
CA TYR A 35 -6.65 -16.93 1.03
C TYR A 35 -5.31 -16.30 0.63
N LYS A 36 -4.45 -15.94 1.57
CA LYS A 36 -3.19 -15.24 1.31
C LYS A 36 -2.34 -15.97 0.27
N ASP A 37 -2.10 -17.25 0.48
CA ASP A 37 -1.26 -18.06 -0.42
C ASP A 37 -1.88 -18.20 -1.81
N ALA A 38 -3.21 -18.27 -1.91
CA ALA A 38 -3.91 -18.34 -3.17
C ALA A 38 -3.74 -17.04 -3.98
N PHE A 39 -3.84 -15.88 -3.31
CA PHE A 39 -3.57 -14.58 -3.93
C PHE A 39 -2.10 -14.41 -4.33
N GLU A 40 -1.16 -14.83 -3.47
CA GLU A 40 0.27 -14.74 -3.76
C GLU A 40 0.68 -15.60 -4.96
N LYS A 41 0.12 -16.81 -5.10
CA LYS A 41 0.30 -17.66 -6.29
C LYS A 41 -0.20 -17.01 -7.58
N LYS A 42 -1.15 -16.09 -7.50
CA LYS A 42 -1.68 -15.32 -8.65
C LYS A 42 -0.98 -13.97 -8.83
N GLY A 43 0.07 -13.70 -8.06
CA GLY A 43 0.93 -12.53 -8.24
C GLY A 43 0.57 -11.32 -7.38
N LEU A 44 -0.43 -11.42 -6.49
CA LEU A 44 -0.64 -10.40 -5.48
C LEU A 44 0.50 -10.46 -4.45
N ILE A 45 0.94 -9.32 -3.94
CA ILE A 45 2.00 -9.22 -2.94
C ILE A 45 1.42 -8.50 -1.74
N PHE A 46 1.42 -9.14 -0.58
CA PHE A 46 1.13 -8.48 0.69
C PHE A 46 2.35 -7.65 1.09
N SER A 47 2.35 -6.37 0.73
CA SER A 47 3.52 -5.49 0.83
C SER A 47 3.57 -4.70 2.13
N ALA A 48 2.52 -4.74 2.95
CA ALA A 48 2.58 -4.36 4.36
C ALA A 48 1.59 -5.15 5.19
N LEU A 49 1.98 -5.42 6.44
CA LEU A 49 1.16 -6.06 7.46
C LEU A 49 1.14 -5.20 8.73
N SER A 50 0.16 -5.43 9.60
CA SER A 50 0.17 -4.94 10.98
C SER A 50 1.43 -5.42 11.74
N PRO A 51 1.80 -4.80 12.88
CA PRO A 51 3.05 -5.12 13.58
C PRO A 51 3.15 -6.55 14.09
N ASP A 52 2.00 -7.18 14.37
CA ASP A 52 1.88 -8.59 14.74
C ASP A 52 1.94 -9.55 13.54
N GLY A 53 1.97 -9.01 12.31
CA GLY A 53 2.01 -9.78 11.08
C GLY A 53 0.68 -10.42 10.67
N MET A 54 -0.43 -10.09 11.35
CA MET A 54 -1.71 -10.79 11.17
C MET A 54 -2.61 -10.14 10.12
N LEU A 55 -2.62 -8.81 10.02
CA LEU A 55 -3.56 -8.08 9.19
C LEU A 55 -2.84 -7.50 7.96
N PRO A 56 -3.26 -7.88 6.74
CA PRO A 56 -2.90 -7.18 5.51
C PRO A 56 -3.30 -5.71 5.51
N GLU A 57 -2.31 -4.83 5.40
CA GLU A 57 -2.54 -3.38 5.35
C GLU A 57 -2.43 -2.84 3.92
N ILE A 58 -1.50 -3.41 3.15
CA ILE A 58 -1.18 -2.94 1.79
C ILE A 58 -0.90 -4.15 0.89
N VAL A 59 -1.46 -4.09 -0.31
CA VAL A 59 -1.24 -5.07 -1.38
C VAL A 59 -0.71 -4.41 -2.65
N GLU A 60 0.13 -5.14 -3.37
CA GLU A 60 0.69 -4.78 -4.68
C GLU A 60 0.43 -5.90 -5.69
N LEU A 61 0.47 -5.59 -6.99
CA LEU A 61 0.35 -6.60 -8.05
C LEU A 61 1.66 -6.73 -8.84
N LYS A 62 2.24 -7.94 -8.83
CA LYS A 62 3.45 -8.24 -9.59
C LYS A 62 3.22 -8.02 -11.09
N GLY A 63 4.16 -7.33 -11.73
CA GLY A 63 4.14 -7.09 -13.18
C GLY A 63 3.28 -5.89 -13.62
N HIS A 64 2.55 -5.24 -12.71
CA HIS A 64 1.87 -3.99 -13.01
C HIS A 64 2.79 -2.78 -12.71
N PRO A 65 2.86 -1.75 -13.57
CA PRO A 65 3.81 -0.64 -13.39
C PRO A 65 3.56 0.17 -12.11
N TRP A 66 2.29 0.27 -11.70
CA TRP A 66 1.89 0.88 -10.43
C TRP A 66 0.53 0.31 -10.01
N PHE A 67 0.49 -0.56 -9.02
CA PHE A 67 -0.75 -1.10 -8.45
C PHE A 67 -0.56 -1.22 -6.95
N ILE A 68 -1.32 -0.44 -6.19
CA ILE A 68 -1.30 -0.45 -4.72
C ILE A 68 -2.75 -0.38 -4.23
N GLY A 69 -3.13 -1.33 -3.37
CA GLY A 69 -4.35 -1.27 -2.57
C GLY A 69 -3.99 -1.08 -1.10
N VAL A 70 -4.74 -0.26 -0.37
CA VAL A 70 -4.53 0.03 1.06
C VAL A 70 -5.84 -0.15 1.82
N GLN A 71 -5.78 -0.64 3.06
CA GLN A 71 -6.94 -0.70 3.98
C GLN A 71 -7.23 0.65 4.64
N PHE A 72 -6.19 1.46 4.82
CA PHE A 72 -6.28 2.77 5.46
C PHE A 72 -6.71 3.88 4.50
N HIS A 73 -6.92 5.06 5.07
CA HIS A 73 -7.35 6.28 4.40
C HIS A 73 -6.21 7.31 4.30
N PRO A 74 -5.33 7.21 3.28
CA PRO A 74 -4.22 8.16 3.09
C PRO A 74 -4.70 9.60 2.85
N GLU A 75 -5.92 9.78 2.33
CA GLU A 75 -6.56 11.06 2.07
C GLU A 75 -6.71 11.91 3.34
N PHE A 76 -6.91 11.28 4.50
CA PHE A 76 -7.05 12.01 5.75
C PHE A 76 -5.74 12.66 6.23
N LYS A 77 -4.59 12.21 5.73
CA LYS A 77 -3.27 12.78 6.01
C LYS A 77 -2.72 13.67 4.88
N SER A 78 -3.32 13.64 3.70
CA SER A 78 -2.93 14.52 2.60
C SER A 78 -3.30 15.98 2.89
N ARG A 79 -2.42 16.93 2.54
CA ARG A 79 -2.65 18.38 2.65
C ARG A 79 -2.23 19.08 1.36
N PRO A 80 -2.79 20.25 1.01
CA PRO A 80 -2.44 20.94 -0.24
C PRO A 80 -0.93 21.19 -0.43
N PHE A 81 -0.24 21.64 0.63
CA PHE A 81 1.20 21.91 0.61
C PHE A 81 2.07 20.72 1.06
N THR A 82 1.44 19.61 1.40
CA THR A 82 2.13 18.38 1.82
C THR A 82 1.30 17.19 1.34
N PRO A 83 1.28 16.96 0.00
CA PRO A 83 0.50 15.88 -0.55
C PRO A 83 1.03 14.55 -0.03
N HIS A 84 0.12 13.64 0.24
CA HIS A 84 0.50 12.33 0.74
C HIS A 84 1.32 11.56 -0.33
N PRO A 85 2.44 10.91 0.03
CA PRO A 85 3.39 10.34 -0.93
C PRO A 85 2.75 9.31 -1.87
N LEU A 86 1.76 8.55 -1.38
CA LEU A 86 1.01 7.61 -2.22
C LEU A 86 0.28 8.29 -3.38
N PHE A 87 -0.37 9.44 -3.16
CA PHE A 87 -1.07 10.17 -4.23
C PHE A 87 -0.09 10.82 -5.21
N SER A 88 0.99 11.43 -4.70
CA SER A 88 2.05 11.98 -5.55
C SER A 88 2.65 10.92 -6.47
N SER A 89 2.90 9.72 -5.93
CA SER A 89 3.38 8.57 -6.70
C SER A 89 2.35 8.08 -7.73
N PHE A 90 1.08 7.96 -7.33
CA PHE A 90 -0.01 7.55 -8.22
C PHE A 90 -0.15 8.48 -9.43
N ILE A 91 -0.20 9.79 -9.21
CA ILE A 91 -0.35 10.79 -10.28
C ILE A 91 0.87 10.75 -11.21
N LYS A 92 2.09 10.62 -10.66
CA LYS A 92 3.30 10.49 -11.47
C LYS A 92 3.26 9.25 -12.37
N ALA A 93 2.81 8.11 -11.83
CA ALA A 93 2.66 6.88 -12.59
C ALA A 93 1.59 7.02 -13.70
N ALA A 94 0.46 7.66 -13.40
CA ALA A 94 -0.59 7.92 -14.38
C ALA A 94 -0.10 8.82 -15.53
N ASN A 95 0.67 9.87 -15.21
CA ASN A 95 1.25 10.76 -16.22
C ASN A 95 2.24 10.03 -17.14
N ASN A 96 3.11 9.19 -16.58
CA ASN A 96 4.05 8.38 -17.38
C ASN A 96 3.32 7.42 -18.34
N LYS A 97 2.18 6.87 -17.93
CA LYS A 97 1.33 5.99 -18.75
C LYS A 97 0.66 6.71 -19.92
N ARG A 98 0.46 8.03 -19.84
CA ARG A 98 -0.14 8.84 -20.90
C ARG A 98 0.86 9.20 -22.00
N ILE A 99 2.15 9.20 -21.68
CA ILE A 99 3.24 9.61 -22.59
C ILE A 99 3.78 8.41 -23.40
N ASN A 100 3.48 7.19 -22.98
CA ASN A 100 3.78 5.94 -23.71
C ASN A 100 2.54 5.41 -24.41
#